data_AF-A0A444V4F7-F1
#
_entry.id   AF-A0A444V4F7-F1
#
_cell.length_a   1.000
_cell.length_b   1.000
_cell.length_c   1.000
_cell.angle_alpha   90.00
_cell.angle_beta   90.00
_cell.angle_gamma   90.00
#
_symmetry.space_group_name_H-M   'P 1'
#
loop_
_entity.id
_entity.type
_entity.pdbx_description
1 polymer ?
#
loop_
_entity_poly.entity_id
_entity_poly.type
_entity_poly.pdbx_seq_one_letter_code
_entity_poly.pdbx_strand_id
1 'polypeptide(L)'
;MVPIDEFLPLMYDKHPNEKYKQHFPNRNLQVFSTHPLLVFPCHYAGDPEWVSDTETSTLWDDDSVRTDWRGSHKTLKGSSSSAGLQSPISRDEL
;
A
#
# COMPACT_ATOMS: atom_id res chain seq x y z
N MET A 1 6.89 17.25 -10.83
CA MET A 1 5.87 16.52 -10.04
C MET A 1 6.53 16.11 -8.74
N VAL A 2 5.90 16.36 -7.59
CA VAL A 2 6.41 15.96 -6.25
C VAL A 2 5.49 14.85 -5.75
N PRO A 3 6.01 13.72 -5.24
CA PRO A 3 5.17 12.66 -4.71
C PRO A 3 4.47 13.11 -3.41
N ILE A 4 3.33 12.49 -3.09
CA ILE A 4 2.42 13.00 -2.05
C ILE A 4 3.00 12.86 -0.63
N ASP A 5 3.84 11.85 -0.42
CA ASP A 5 4.62 11.62 0.79
C ASP A 5 5.60 12.77 1.09
N GLU A 6 6.19 13.37 0.05
CA GLU A 6 7.08 14.54 0.17
C GLU A 6 6.31 15.87 0.24
N PHE A 7 5.10 15.91 -0.32
CA PHE A 7 4.27 17.10 -0.33
C PHE A 7 3.83 17.52 1.07
N LEU A 8 3.45 16.57 1.93
CA LEU A 8 3.00 16.87 3.28
C LEU A 8 4.11 17.58 4.09
N PRO A 9 5.31 16.99 4.31
CA PRO A 9 6.44 17.65 4.98
C PRO A 9 6.76 19.02 4.43
N LEU A 10 6.60 19.19 3.13
CA LEU A 10 6.88 20.43 2.44
C LEU A 10 5.85 21.51 2.77
N MET A 11 4.57 21.18 2.89
CA MET A 11 3.52 22.16 3.17
C MET A 11 3.40 22.59 4.64
N TYR A 12 3.88 21.78 5.60
CA TYR A 12 3.98 22.17 7.03
C TYR A 12 5.39 22.58 7.45
N ASP A 13 6.25 22.92 6.49
CA ASP A 13 7.59 23.50 6.69
C ASP A 13 8.58 22.62 7.48
N LYS A 14 8.50 21.29 7.32
CA LYS A 14 9.45 20.33 7.92
C LYS A 14 10.26 19.54 6.90
N HIS A 15 10.11 19.83 5.62
CA HIS A 15 10.87 19.16 4.57
C HIS A 15 12.37 19.49 4.65
N PRO A 16 13.28 18.49 4.58
CA PRO A 16 14.72 18.69 4.77
C PRO A 16 15.40 19.46 3.60
N ASN A 17 14.86 19.37 2.38
CA ASN A 17 15.41 20.06 1.22
C ASN A 17 14.88 21.50 1.06
N GLU A 18 15.75 22.47 1.28
CA GLU A 18 15.45 23.91 1.11
C GLU A 18 15.08 24.29 -0.33
N LYS A 19 15.68 23.64 -1.34
CA LYS A 19 15.40 23.95 -2.76
C LYS A 19 13.95 23.67 -3.11
N TYR A 20 13.35 22.64 -2.52
CA TYR A 20 11.95 22.31 -2.77
C TYR A 20 11.02 23.30 -2.08
N LYS A 21 11.34 23.73 -0.86
CA LYS A 21 10.55 24.75 -0.14
C LYS A 21 10.47 26.09 -0.88
N GLN A 22 11.50 26.47 -1.63
CA GLN A 22 11.50 27.70 -2.44
C GLN A 22 10.39 27.74 -3.50
N HIS A 23 9.97 26.59 -4.01
CA HIS A 23 8.92 26.51 -5.03
C HIS A 23 7.50 26.65 -4.45
N PHE A 24 7.36 26.54 -3.12
CA PHE A 24 6.08 26.56 -2.42
C PHE A 24 6.14 27.58 -1.27
N PRO A 25 5.92 28.88 -1.54
CA PRO A 25 6.03 29.92 -0.52
C PRO A 25 4.93 29.85 0.54
N ASN A 26 3.73 29.38 0.18
CA ASN A 26 2.59 29.25 1.09
C ASN A 26 2.63 27.89 1.80
N ARG A 27 3.16 27.85 3.03
CA ARG A 27 3.32 26.64 3.86
C ARG A 27 2.59 26.78 5.20
N ASN A 28 1.29 27.04 5.14
CA ASN A 28 0.42 27.27 6.31
C ASN A 28 -0.37 26.01 6.73
N LEU A 29 0.04 24.82 6.26
CA LEU A 29 -0.63 23.58 6.60
C LEU A 29 -0.36 23.22 8.07
N GLN A 30 -1.42 23.13 8.86
CA GLN A 30 -1.34 22.61 10.23
C GLN A 30 -1.53 21.10 10.19
N VAL A 31 -0.57 20.36 10.75
CA VAL A 31 -0.60 18.90 10.81
C VAL A 31 -0.68 18.47 12.26
N PHE A 32 -1.73 17.74 12.58
CA PHE A 32 -1.96 17.18 13.90
C PHE A 32 -1.86 15.66 13.81
N SER A 33 -1.15 15.05 14.75
CA SER A 33 -1.16 13.60 14.96
C SER A 33 -1.63 13.30 16.37
N THR A 34 -2.33 12.19 16.54
CA THR A 34 -2.74 11.70 17.85
C THR A 34 -1.64 10.81 18.42
N HIS A 35 -1.19 11.11 19.64
CA HIS A 35 -0.32 10.23 20.41
C HIS A 35 -0.90 10.04 21.82
N PRO A 36 -1.16 8.80 22.27
CA PRO A 36 -0.88 7.52 21.61
C PRO A 36 -1.82 7.22 20.42
N LEU A 37 -1.51 6.19 19.64
CA LEU A 37 -2.38 5.74 18.55
C LEU A 37 -3.76 5.36 19.11
N LEU A 38 -4.83 5.88 18.51
CA LEU A 38 -6.20 5.55 18.91
C LEU A 38 -6.60 4.13 18.48
N VAL A 39 -6.12 3.71 17.30
CA VAL A 39 -6.33 2.39 16.73
C VAL A 39 -5.03 1.95 16.08
N PHE A 40 -4.72 0.66 16.19
CA PHE A 40 -3.60 0.02 15.51
C PHE A 40 -4.11 -1.24 14.80
N PRO A 41 -3.51 -1.63 13.67
CA PRO A 41 -3.85 -2.88 12.99
C PRO A 41 -3.63 -4.08 13.91
N CYS A 42 -4.52 -5.07 13.84
CA CYS A 42 -4.30 -6.36 14.53
C CYS A 42 -3.17 -7.17 13.88
N HIS A 43 -2.96 -6.99 12.57
CA HIS A 43 -1.92 -7.63 11.79
C HIS A 43 -1.27 -6.61 10.84
N TYR A 44 0.04 -6.70 10.69
CA TYR A 44 0.84 -5.88 9.78
C TYR A 44 1.21 -6.67 8.52
N ALA A 45 1.61 -5.96 7.45
CA ALA A 45 2.07 -6.59 6.23
C ALA A 45 3.24 -7.56 6.52
N GLY A 46 3.02 -8.84 6.20
CA GLY A 46 3.96 -9.93 6.46
C GLY A 46 3.63 -10.81 7.68
N ASP A 47 2.64 -10.45 8.48
CA ASP A 47 2.13 -11.33 9.55
C ASP A 47 1.33 -12.51 8.97
N PRO A 48 1.32 -13.69 9.63
CA PRO A 48 0.69 -14.90 9.09
C PRO A 48 -0.79 -14.76 8.74
N GLU A 49 -1.53 -13.93 9.47
CA GLU A 49 -2.97 -13.71 9.31
C GLU A 49 -3.29 -12.31 8.76
N TRP A 50 -2.30 -11.62 8.21
CA TRP A 50 -2.54 -10.37 7.48
C TRP A 50 -3.11 -10.70 6.10
N VAL A 51 -4.22 -10.06 5.75
CA VAL A 51 -4.91 -10.22 4.47
C VAL A 51 -5.11 -8.84 3.87
N SER A 52 -4.80 -8.67 2.58
CA SER A 52 -4.98 -7.40 1.88
C SER A 52 -5.56 -7.60 0.49
N ASP A 53 -6.64 -6.88 0.18
CA ASP A 53 -7.27 -6.89 -1.15
C ASP A 53 -6.29 -6.49 -2.27
N THR A 54 -5.27 -5.71 -1.96
CA THR A 54 -4.28 -5.18 -2.92
C THR A 54 -3.02 -6.03 -3.05
N GLU A 55 -2.83 -7.07 -2.23
CA GLU A 55 -1.62 -7.90 -2.32
C GLU A 55 -1.61 -8.78 -3.58
N THR A 56 -2.80 -9.11 -4.09
CA THR A 56 -2.98 -9.99 -5.26
C THR A 56 -2.98 -9.22 -6.59
N SER A 57 -2.85 -7.88 -6.57
CA SER A 57 -2.84 -7.07 -7.79
C SER A 57 -1.43 -6.93 -8.37
N THR A 58 -1.30 -7.07 -9.68
CA THR A 58 -0.11 -6.61 -10.40
C THR A 58 -0.16 -5.09 -10.52
N LEU A 59 1.01 -4.43 -10.59
CA LEU A 59 1.14 -2.96 -10.66
C LEU A 59 0.27 -2.32 -11.78
N TRP A 60 -0.02 -3.12 -12.79
CA TRP A 60 -0.97 -2.93 -13.87
C TRP A 60 -1.58 -4.32 -14.10
N ASP A 61 -2.79 -4.48 -14.61
CA ASP A 61 -3.46 -5.80 -14.86
C ASP A 61 -2.71 -6.76 -15.82
N ASP A 62 -1.40 -6.56 -16.00
CA ASP A 62 -0.47 -7.45 -16.65
C ASP A 62 -0.06 -8.60 -15.73
N ASP A 63 -0.86 -9.66 -15.75
CA ASP A 63 -0.60 -10.96 -15.10
C ASP A 63 0.71 -11.63 -15.57
N SER A 64 1.34 -11.13 -16.64
CA SER A 64 2.56 -11.73 -17.21
C SER A 64 3.84 -11.27 -16.51
N VAL A 65 3.80 -10.16 -15.78
CA VAL A 65 4.97 -9.58 -15.11
C VAL A 65 4.97 -9.98 -13.64
N ARG A 66 5.96 -10.78 -13.24
CA ARG A 66 6.18 -11.10 -11.83
C ARG A 66 6.55 -9.84 -11.08
N THR A 67 5.74 -9.45 -10.11
CA THR A 67 6.06 -8.32 -9.23
C THR A 67 7.04 -8.76 -8.15
N ASP A 68 8.03 -7.92 -7.82
CA ASP A 68 8.99 -8.15 -6.73
C ASP A 68 8.37 -8.01 -5.33
N TRP A 69 7.07 -7.71 -5.25
CA TRP A 69 6.31 -7.60 -4.00
C TRP A 69 6.18 -8.98 -3.33
N ARG A 70 6.66 -9.09 -2.09
CA ARG A 70 6.64 -10.35 -1.32
C ARG A 70 5.23 -10.87 -0.98
N GLY A 71 4.21 -10.00 -0.97
CA GLY A 71 2.81 -10.39 -0.76
C GLY A 71 2.06 -10.74 -2.05
N SER A 72 2.72 -10.72 -3.22
CA SER A 72 2.05 -11.00 -4.48
C SER A 72 1.94 -12.50 -4.73
N HIS A 73 0.75 -13.04 -4.51
CA HIS A 73 0.41 -14.45 -4.70
C HIS A 73 0.06 -14.80 -6.16
N LYS A 74 0.30 -13.92 -7.13
CA LYS A 74 0.08 -14.23 -8.55
C LYS A 74 1.12 -15.24 -9.03
N THR A 75 0.79 -16.52 -8.90
CA THR A 75 1.36 -17.58 -9.71
C THR A 75 0.97 -17.32 -11.15
N LEU A 76 1.98 -17.16 -12.02
CA LEU A 76 1.82 -17.04 -13.48
C LEU A 76 0.74 -18.01 -13.95
N LYS A 77 -0.39 -17.49 -14.43
CA LYS A 77 -1.54 -18.28 -14.90
C LYS A 77 -1.12 -18.99 -16.18
N GLY A 78 -0.43 -20.12 -16.06
CA GLY A 78 0.18 -20.80 -17.21
C GLY A 78 0.95 -22.09 -16.97
N SER A 79 1.22 -22.55 -15.74
CA SER A 79 1.74 -23.91 -15.54
C SER A 79 0.61 -24.86 -15.15
N SER A 80 0.01 -25.52 -16.14
CA SER A 80 -0.85 -26.66 -15.91
C SER A 80 -0.04 -27.82 -15.33
N SER A 81 -0.16 -28.07 -14.02
CA SER A 81 -0.10 -29.41 -13.47
C SER A 81 -0.94 -29.50 -12.18
N SER A 82 -1.81 -30.50 -12.19
CA SER A 82 -2.88 -30.83 -11.26
C SER A 82 -2.43 -31.11 -9.82
N ALA A 83 -3.10 -30.49 -8.85
CA ALA A 83 -3.65 -31.07 -7.61
C ALA A 83 -3.75 -30.00 -6.51
N GLY A 84 -4.94 -29.76 -5.96
CA GLY A 84 -5.08 -28.92 -4.76
C GLY A 84 -6.38 -28.14 -4.69
N LEU A 85 -7.43 -28.86 -4.33
CA LEU A 85 -8.76 -28.40 -3.94
C LEU A 85 -8.71 -27.25 -2.91
N GLN A 86 -9.11 -26.01 -3.23
CA GLN A 86 -9.69 -25.05 -2.27
C GLN A 86 -10.64 -24.07 -2.98
N SER A 87 -11.93 -24.33 -2.85
CA SER A 87 -13.02 -23.41 -3.20
C SER A 87 -13.35 -22.53 -1.99
N PRO A 88 -13.32 -21.19 -2.09
CA PRO A 88 -13.96 -20.35 -1.09
C PRO A 88 -15.44 -20.25 -1.43
N ILE A 89 -16.27 -20.85 -0.58
CA ILE A 89 -17.71 -20.60 -0.55
C ILE A 89 -17.88 -19.16 -0.05
N SER A 90 -18.14 -18.23 -0.98
CA SER A 90 -18.74 -16.95 -0.64
C SER A 90 -20.16 -17.22 -0.16
N ARG A 91 -20.37 -17.13 1.16
CA ARG A 91 -21.71 -17.10 1.75
C ARG A 91 -22.04 -15.64 2.03
N ASP A 92 -22.67 -15.06 1.04
CA ASP A 92 -23.47 -13.83 1.09
C ASP A 92 -24.61 -14.03 2.10
N GLU A 93 -24.74 -13.19 3.13
CA GLU A 93 -26.03 -12.80 3.73
C GLU A 93 -25.92 -11.40 4.38
N LEU A 94 -26.67 -10.46 3.79
CA LEU A 94 -27.50 -9.37 4.34
C LEU A 94 -27.23 -8.79 5.74
#